data_AF-E2A7V3-F1
#
_entry.id   AF-E2A7V3-F1
#
_cell.length_a   1.000
_cell.length_b   1.000
_cell.length_c   1.000
_cell.angle_alpha   90.00
_cell.angle_beta   90.00
_cell.angle_gamma   90.00
#
_symmetry.space_group_name_H-M   'P 1'
#
loop_
_entity.id
_entity.type
_entity.pdbx_description
1 polymer ?
#
loop_
_entity_poly.entity_id
_entity_poly.type
_entity_poly.pdbx_seq_one_letter_code
_entity_poly.pdbx_strand_id
1 'polypeptide(L)' 'NVWAGMSETHLIGPFFFDENLNSEMYEAMLIHQIIPAIRNLFPNDFDRVWFQQDGAPAHFGLRVR' A
#
# COMPACT_ATOMS: atom_id res chain seq x y z
N ASN A 1 -5.14 -10.01 9.67
CA ASN A 1 -4.48 -8.68 9.66
C ASN A 1 -5.09 -7.79 8.57
N VAL A 2 -4.90 -6.47 8.68
CA VAL A 2 -5.49 -5.51 7.73
C VAL A 2 -4.49 -4.42 7.39
N TRP A 3 -4.48 -4.00 6.13
CA TRP A 3 -3.82 -2.80 5.68
C TRP A 3 -4.88 -1.82 5.20
N ALA A 4 -4.73 -0.54 5.54
CA ALA A 4 -5.53 0.54 4.99
C ALA A 4 -4.63 1.76 4.82
N GLY A 5 -4.92 2.54 3.80
CA GLY A 5 -4.30 3.84 3.54
C GLY A 5 -5.35 4.93 3.54
N MET A 6 -4.89 6.17 3.65
CA MET A 6 -5.77 7.33 3.51
C MET A 6 -5.03 8.46 2.80
N SER A 7 -5.82 9.33 2.19
CA SER A 7 -5.43 10.63 1.65
C SER A 7 -6.38 11.69 2.23
N GLU A 8 -6.17 12.95 1.86
CA GLU A 8 -7.10 14.03 2.23
C GLU A 8 -8.55 13.76 1.78
N THR A 9 -8.73 13.07 0.64
CA THR A 9 -10.04 12.94 -0.02
C THR A 9 -10.58 11.52 -0.08
N HIS A 10 -9.74 10.50 0.15
CA HIS A 10 -10.10 9.10 -0.04
C HIS A 10 -9.49 8.18 1.00
N LEU A 11 -10.24 7.11 1.33
CA LEU A 11 -9.71 5.91 1.97
C LEU A 11 -9.26 4.92 0.90
N ILE A 12 -8.15 4.22 1.13
CA ILE A 12 -7.56 3.22 0.25
C ILE A 12 -7.61 1.87 0.96
N GLY A 13 -8.24 0.87 0.35
CA GLY A 13 -8.56 -0.39 1.01
C GLY A 13 -9.89 -0.30 1.78
N PRO A 14 -10.07 -1.06 2.88
CA PRO A 14 -9.11 -1.97 3.52
C PRO A 14 -8.78 -3.21 2.69
N PHE A 15 -7.55 -3.72 2.84
CA PHE A 15 -7.11 -5.00 2.30
C PHE A 15 -6.86 -5.98 3.45
N PHE A 16 -7.60 -7.09 3.44
CA PHE A 16 -7.51 -8.13 4.45
C PHE A 16 -6.56 -9.24 4.01
N PHE A 17 -5.79 -9.75 4.98
CA PHE A 17 -4.86 -10.86 4.79
C PHE A 17 -4.73 -11.68 6.07
N ASP A 18 -4.52 -12.98 5.94
CA ASP A 18 -4.67 -13.91 7.06
C ASP A 18 -3.41 -14.01 7.94
N GLU A 19 -2.22 -13.90 7.37
CA GLU A 19 -0.95 -14.09 8.08
C GLU A 19 -0.34 -12.79 8.62
N ASN A 20 0.74 -12.90 9.40
CA ASN A 20 1.55 -11.76 9.81
C ASN A 20 2.24 -11.15 8.59
N LEU A 21 2.17 -9.82 8.47
CA LEU A 21 2.75 -9.12 7.33
C LEU A 21 4.28 -9.29 7.36
N ASN A 22 4.80 -9.95 6.33
CA ASN A 22 6.23 -9.99 6.02
C ASN A 22 6.53 -9.15 4.77
N SER A 23 7.79 -8.97 4.44
CA SER A 23 8.20 -8.13 3.31
C SER A 23 7.73 -8.64 1.95
N GLU A 24 7.68 -9.97 1.74
CA GLU A 24 7.25 -10.56 0.46
C GLU A 24 5.74 -10.40 0.26
N MET A 25 4.96 -10.65 1.32
CA MET A 25 3.52 -10.39 1.31
C MET A 25 3.23 -8.91 1.10
N TYR A 26 4.00 -8.03 1.75
CA TYR A 26 3.83 -6.59 1.58
C TYR A 26 4.16 -6.15 0.15
N GLU A 27 5.21 -6.70 -0.47
CA GLU A 27 5.53 -6.46 -1.88
C GLU A 27 4.37 -6.86 -2.80
N ALA A 28 3.84 -8.07 -2.59
CA ALA A 28 2.73 -8.57 -3.38
C ALA A 28 1.48 -7.69 -3.21
N MET A 29 1.19 -7.23 -2.00
CA MET A 29 0.09 -6.29 -1.73
C MET A 29 0.32 -4.94 -2.41
N LEU A 30 1.54 -4.38 -2.36
CA LEU A 30 1.88 -3.13 -3.03
C LEU A 30 1.62 -3.21 -4.53
N ILE A 31 2.16 -4.25 -5.19
CA ILE A 31 2.11 -4.39 -6.65
C ILE A 31 0.68 -4.73 -7.12
N HIS A 32 0.01 -5.65 -6.46
CA HIS A 32 -1.22 -6.24 -6.99
C HIS A 32 -2.51 -5.64 -6.43
N GLN A 33 -2.44 -4.89 -5.32
CA GLN A 33 -3.64 -4.37 -4.65
C GLN A 33 -3.56 -2.87 -4.39
N ILE A 34 -2.55 -2.43 -3.62
CA ILE A 34 -2.48 -1.07 -3.09
C ILE A 34 -2.21 -0.05 -4.20
N ILE A 35 -1.14 -0.22 -4.99
CA ILE A 35 -0.79 0.73 -6.05
C ILE A 35 -1.90 0.81 -7.12
N PRO A 36 -2.46 -0.31 -7.62
CA PRO A 36 -3.62 -0.26 -8.52
C PRO A 36 -4.81 0.49 -7.94
N ALA A 37 -5.13 0.29 -6.65
CA ALA A 37 -6.22 1.00 -6.00
C ALA A 37 -5.96 2.51 -5.91
N ILE A 38 -4.74 2.93 -5.56
CA ILE A 38 -4.35 4.34 -5.56
C ILE A 38 -4.50 4.94 -6.96
N ARG A 39 -4.03 4.24 -8.00
CA ARG A 39 -4.14 4.70 -9.39
C ARG A 39 -5.57 4.86 -9.85
N ASN A 40 -6.47 3.99 -9.42
CA ASN A 40 -7.89 4.08 -9.73
C ASN A 40 -8.59 5.26 -9.03
N LEU A 41 -8.13 5.63 -7.83
CA LEU A 41 -8.65 6.79 -7.10
C LEU A 41 -8.10 8.12 -7.66
N PHE A 42 -6.90 8.11 -8.21
CA PHE A 42 -6.23 9.29 -8.77
C PHE A 42 -5.85 9.08 -10.25
N PRO A 43 -6.80 8.83 -11.16
CA PRO A 43 -6.50 8.42 -12.54
C PRO A 43 -5.72 9.47 -13.33
N ASN A 44 -5.85 10.76 -12.98
CA ASN A 44 -5.19 11.88 -13.66
C ASN A 44 -4.03 12.49 -12.86
N ASP A 45 -3.89 12.13 -11.58
CA ASP A 45 -2.94 12.76 -10.65
C ASP A 45 -2.06 11.74 -9.93
N PHE A 46 -2.03 10.48 -10.39
CA PHE A 46 -1.25 9.41 -9.76
C PHE A 46 0.23 9.80 -9.58
N ASP A 47 0.84 10.45 -10.57
CA ASP A 47 2.23 10.91 -10.52
C ASP A 47 2.49 12.04 -9.51
N ARG A 48 1.43 12.57 -8.88
CA ARG A 48 1.48 13.58 -7.82
C ARG A 48 1.17 13.02 -6.44
N VAL A 49 0.88 11.71 -6.37
CA VAL A 49 0.64 11.02 -5.09
C VAL A 49 1.98 10.64 -4.47
N TRP A 50 2.19 11.07 -3.22
CA TRP A 50 3.32 10.61 -2.41
C TRP A 50 2.88 9.45 -1.53
N PHE A 51 3.58 8.33 -1.64
CA PHE A 51 3.36 7.18 -0.76
C PHE A 51 4.18 7.35 0.53
N GLN A 52 3.53 7.25 1.68
CA GLN A 52 4.15 7.33 3.00
C GLN A 52 3.73 6.14 3.86
N GLN A 53 4.70 5.57 4.57
CA GLN A 53 4.53 4.44 5.50
C GLN A 53 5.45 4.62 6.71
N ASP A 54 5.18 3.88 7.79
CA ASP A 54 6.00 3.88 9.00
C ASP A 54 7.22 2.94 8.87
N GLY A 55 8.01 2.84 9.94
CA GLY A 55 9.17 1.96 10.01
C GLY A 55 8.84 0.53 10.47
N ALA A 56 7.71 -0.06 10.06
CA ALA A 56 7.43 -1.45 10.39
C ALA A 56 8.46 -2.39 9.74
N PRO A 57 8.86 -3.52 10.39
CA PRO A 57 9.86 -4.44 9.85
C PRO A 57 9.59 -4.92 8.42
N ALA A 58 8.31 -5.10 8.06
CA ALA A 58 7.90 -5.53 6.72
C ALA A 58 8.26 -4.50 5.61
N HIS A 59 8.38 -3.21 5.96
CA HIS A 59 8.64 -2.13 5.01
C HIS A 59 10.15 -1.99 4.65
N PHE A 60 11.03 -2.70 5.35
CA PHE A 60 12.48 -2.65 5.08
C PHE A 60 12.98 -3.72 4.10
N GLY A 61 12.09 -4.51 3.51
CA GLY A 61 12.47 -5.44 2.45
C GLY A 61 13.07 -4.68 1.26
N LEU A 62 14.15 -5.21 0.66
CA LEU A 62 14.88 -4.55 -0.44
C LEU A 62 13.99 -4.12 -1.61
N ARG A 63 12.87 -4.83 -1.83
CA ARG A 63 11.94 -4.64 -2.94
C ARG A 63 10.73 -3.73 -2.59
N VAL A 64 10.59 -3.34 -1.32
CA VAL A 64 9.43 -2.57 -0.80
C VAL A 64 9.81 -1.26 -0.10
N ARG A 65 11.09 -1.03 0.16
CA ARG A 65 11.60 0.23 0.72
C ARG A 65 11.77 1.31 -0.33
#